data_AF-A0AAN0JY09-F1
#
_entry.id   AF-A0AAN0JY09-F1
#
_cell.length_a   1.000
_cell.length_b   1.000
_cell.length_c   1.000
_cell.angle_alpha   90.00
_cell.angle_beta   90.00
_cell.angle_gamma   90.00
#
_symmetry.space_group_name_H-M   'P 1'
#
loop_
_entity.id
_entity.type
_entity.pdbx_description
1 polymer ?
#
loop_
_entity_poly.entity_id
_entity_poly.type
_entity_poly.pdbx_seq_one_letter_code
_entity_poly.pdbx_strand_id
1 'polypeptide(L)'
;MSSVYQFAAPSVWLMLNKKVEPGVVIADPPVAIQHHVEFIRNQFSSLSPETPPTPLIMVILLNSFHTTGDTYTMLLSMILNTSEHPLSQDCINLMVLHAKTRLGEKIRVQLMRAAESSKHQQQVQQENNKNMITAGLLETYSHLLLWLGTKLFQSQVIPMVFKVQEWSMLQNLLELISNRIHSQLQISSRFNILILLHSIAGVCIIPTQLFIG
;
A
#
# COMPACT_ATOMS: atom_id res chain seq x y z
N MET A 1 19.39 -3.90 16.19
CA MET A 1 18.45 -2.76 16.38
C MET A 1 18.33 -2.04 15.05
N SER A 2 17.11 -1.94 14.51
CA SER A 2 16.83 -1.73 13.07
C SER A 2 17.42 -0.43 12.51
N SER A 3 18.21 -0.54 11.44
CA SER A 3 18.87 0.56 10.72
C SER A 3 17.93 1.70 10.35
N VAL A 4 16.64 1.43 10.13
CA VAL A 4 15.65 2.47 9.79
C VAL A 4 15.44 3.49 10.94
N TYR A 5 15.55 3.08 12.20
CA TYR A 5 15.47 4.02 13.33
C TYR A 5 16.67 4.97 13.38
N GLN A 6 17.84 4.55 12.89
CA GLN A 6 19.02 5.42 12.78
C GLN A 6 18.80 6.52 11.72
N PHE A 7 17.97 6.24 10.71
CA PHE A 7 17.58 7.22 9.68
C PHE A 7 16.37 8.08 10.06
N ALA A 8 15.76 7.89 11.24
CA ALA A 8 14.60 8.68 11.65
C ALA A 8 14.94 10.17 11.82
N ALA A 9 16.02 10.50 12.54
CA ALA A 9 16.47 11.88 12.72
C ALA A 9 16.87 12.57 11.39
N PRO A 10 17.68 11.93 10.51
CA PRO A 10 17.91 12.43 9.15
C PRO A 10 16.64 12.66 8.33
N SER A 11 15.67 11.75 8.38
CA SER A 11 14.40 11.85 7.66
C SER A 11 13.57 13.04 8.13
N VAL A 12 13.50 13.25 9.45
CA VAL A 12 12.79 14.39 10.05
C VAL A 12 13.47 15.70 9.67
N TRP A 13 14.80 15.76 9.69
CA TRP A 13 15.53 16.95 9.27
C TRP A 13 15.27 17.28 7.80
N LEU A 14 15.31 16.30 6.88
CA LEU A 14 14.97 16.50 5.48
C LEU A 14 13.53 17.02 5.28
N MET A 15 12.58 16.49 6.06
CA MET A 15 11.20 16.96 6.06
C MET A 15 11.07 18.41 6.51
N LEU A 16 11.71 18.78 7.63
CA LEU A 16 11.71 20.14 8.14
C LEU A 16 12.33 21.08 7.11
N ASN A 17 13.41 20.64 6.46
CA ASN A 17 14.06 21.44 5.44
C ASN A 17 13.16 21.78 4.26
N LYS A 18 12.27 20.87 3.87
CA LYS A 18 11.31 21.11 2.79
C LYS A 18 10.15 22.03 3.18
N LYS A 19 9.88 22.21 4.48
CA LYS A 19 8.79 23.04 5.00
C LYS A 19 9.17 24.49 5.24
N VAL A 20 10.45 24.82 5.19
CA VAL A 20 10.92 26.20 5.34
C VAL A 20 10.55 27.01 4.11
N GLU A 21 10.18 28.27 4.33
CA GLU A 21 9.78 29.18 3.26
C GLU A 21 10.89 29.33 2.21
N PRO A 22 10.54 29.40 0.91
CA PRO A 22 11.52 29.60 -0.16
C PRO A 22 12.23 30.94 0.05
N GLY A 23 13.50 30.89 0.46
CA GLY A 23 14.33 32.07 0.74
C GLY A 23 14.98 32.07 2.12
N VAL A 24 14.52 31.24 3.05
CA VAL A 24 15.19 31.03 4.34
C VAL A 24 16.19 29.89 4.18
N VAL A 25 17.48 30.22 4.22
CA VAL A 25 18.55 29.21 4.20
C VAL A 25 18.47 28.40 5.48
N ILE A 26 18.36 27.10 5.30
CA ILE A 26 18.30 26.18 6.42
C ILE A 26 19.71 25.79 6.74
N ALA A 27 20.07 25.89 8.01
CA ALA A 27 21.37 25.49 8.53
C ALA A 27 21.76 24.12 7.96
N ASP A 28 23.03 23.96 7.62
CA ASP A 28 23.60 22.68 7.20
C ASP A 28 23.20 21.54 8.16
N PRO A 29 23.08 20.30 7.68
CA PRO A 29 22.72 19.19 8.55
C PRO A 29 23.73 19.10 9.70
N PRO A 30 23.29 18.89 10.95
CA PRO A 30 24.20 18.65 12.05
C PRO A 30 25.22 17.56 11.70
N VAL A 31 26.49 17.79 12.05
CA VAL A 31 27.62 16.92 11.67
C VAL A 31 27.35 15.44 11.96
N ALA A 32 26.66 15.15 13.07
CA ALA A 32 26.30 13.79 13.47
C ALA A 32 25.34 13.06 12.49
N ILE A 33 24.55 13.78 11.69
CA ILE A 33 23.61 13.21 10.72
C ILE A 33 23.97 13.49 9.26
N GLN A 34 25.02 14.28 9.01
CA GLN A 34 25.39 14.72 7.66
C GLN A 34 25.59 13.55 6.70
N HIS A 35 26.36 12.53 7.08
CA HIS A 35 26.60 11.35 6.24
C HIS A 35 25.31 10.57 5.94
N HIS A 36 24.38 10.47 6.89
CA HIS A 36 23.09 9.81 6.66
C HIS A 36 22.21 10.60 5.69
N VAL A 37 22.23 11.93 5.78
CA VAL A 37 21.50 12.81 4.87
C VAL A 37 22.07 12.73 3.46
N GLU A 38 23.40 12.75 3.31
CA GLU A 38 24.08 12.56 2.02
C GLU A 38 23.76 11.19 1.43
N PHE A 39 23.79 10.13 2.24
CA PHE A 39 23.38 8.80 1.82
C PHE A 39 21.95 8.78 1.26
N ILE A 40 20.97 9.35 1.99
CA ILE A 40 19.58 9.41 1.55
C ILE A 40 19.45 10.17 0.22
N ARG A 41 20.15 11.31 0.08
CA ARG A 41 20.15 12.08 -1.18
C ARG A 41 20.76 11.30 -2.33
N ASN A 42 21.87 10.60 -2.10
CA ASN A 42 22.52 9.80 -3.13
C ASN A 42 21.62 8.66 -3.59
N GLN A 43 20.99 7.94 -2.65
CA GLN A 43 20.02 6.90 -2.97
C GLN A 43 18.82 7.44 -3.75
N PHE A 44 18.37 8.65 -3.42
CA PHE A 44 17.30 9.33 -4.16
C PHE A 44 17.72 9.72 -5.58
N SER A 45 18.91 10.32 -5.75
CA SER A 45 19.44 10.71 -7.05
C SER A 45 19.74 9.51 -7.95
N SER A 46 20.07 8.35 -7.38
CA SER A 46 20.31 7.11 -8.10
C SER A 46 19.05 6.29 -8.36
N LEU A 47 17.85 6.79 -8.04
CA LEU A 47 16.59 6.09 -8.33
C LEU A 47 16.42 5.96 -9.85
N SER A 48 16.51 4.73 -10.34
CA SER A 48 16.12 4.37 -11.70
C SER A 48 14.95 3.39 -11.65
N PRO A 49 13.93 3.53 -12.54
CA PRO A 49 12.86 2.55 -12.67
C PRO A 49 13.36 1.14 -13.02
N GLU A 50 14.52 1.03 -13.64
CA GLU A 50 15.12 -0.24 -14.09
C GLU A 50 15.81 -1.01 -12.96
N THR A 51 16.28 -0.30 -11.93
CA THR A 51 16.94 -0.89 -10.76
C THR A 51 16.22 -0.45 -9.48
N PRO A 52 15.16 -1.17 -9.08
CA PRO A 52 14.39 -0.78 -7.92
C PRO A 52 15.24 -0.87 -6.64
N PRO A 53 15.12 0.11 -5.72
CA PRO A 53 15.84 0.07 -4.46
C PRO A 53 15.35 -1.09 -3.61
N THR A 54 16.20 -1.54 -2.68
CA THR A 54 15.79 -2.56 -1.71
C THR A 54 14.58 -2.07 -0.89
N PRO A 55 13.70 -2.97 -0.40
CA PRO A 55 12.51 -2.58 0.34
C PRO A 55 12.80 -1.67 1.54
N LEU A 56 13.93 -1.88 2.22
CA LEU A 56 14.36 -1.08 3.36
C LEU A 56 14.77 0.34 2.96
N ILE A 57 15.53 0.49 1.86
CA ILE A 57 15.88 1.81 1.31
C ILE A 57 14.62 2.55 0.86
N MET A 58 13.69 1.83 0.22
CA MET A 58 12.41 2.40 -0.21
C MET A 58 11.60 2.94 0.98
N VAL A 59 11.55 2.23 2.12
CA VAL A 59 10.91 2.71 3.36
C VAL A 59 11.59 3.96 3.90
N ILE A 60 12.93 4.02 3.91
CA ILE A 60 13.68 5.21 4.35
C ILE A 60 13.34 6.41 3.46
N LEU A 61 13.32 6.23 2.13
CA LEU A 61 12.99 7.28 1.17
C LEU A 61 11.54 7.77 1.36
N LEU A 62 10.57 6.87 1.52
CA LEU A 62 9.19 7.24 1.81
C LEU A 62 9.06 8.04 3.10
N ASN A 63 9.76 7.64 4.15
CA ASN A 63 9.75 8.35 5.43
C ASN A 63 10.38 9.74 5.30
N SER A 64 11.42 9.87 4.47
CA SER A 64 12.17 11.13 4.27
C SER A 64 11.45 12.15 3.38
N PHE A 65 10.76 11.70 2.31
CA PHE A 65 10.26 12.58 1.24
C PHE A 65 8.73 12.75 1.20
N HIS A 66 8.02 12.38 2.27
CA HIS A 66 6.55 12.41 2.29
C HIS A 66 5.88 13.78 2.13
N THR A 67 6.61 14.88 2.31
CA THR A 67 6.13 16.26 2.08
C THR A 67 6.26 16.73 0.63
N THR A 68 6.97 16.01 -0.22
CA THR A 68 7.17 16.39 -1.63
C THR A 68 6.16 15.64 -2.50
N GLY A 69 5.01 16.25 -2.79
CA GLY A 69 3.83 15.59 -3.36
C GLY A 69 4.09 14.69 -4.58
N ASP A 70 4.80 15.19 -5.59
CA ASP A 70 5.03 14.46 -6.84
C ASP A 70 6.08 13.35 -6.66
N THR A 71 7.19 13.67 -6.01
CA THR A 71 8.25 12.71 -5.66
C THR A 71 7.72 11.56 -4.82
N TYR A 72 6.87 11.88 -3.84
CA TYR A 72 6.28 10.90 -2.96
C TYR A 72 5.30 9.98 -3.70
N THR A 73 4.53 10.55 -4.63
CA THR A 73 3.63 9.80 -5.50
C THR A 73 4.40 8.84 -6.41
N MET A 74 5.58 9.25 -6.90
CA MET A 74 6.51 8.44 -7.69
C MET A 74 7.10 7.27 -6.89
N LEU A 75 7.60 7.54 -5.68
CA LEU A 75 8.13 6.50 -4.77
C LEU A 75 7.06 5.45 -4.46
N LEU A 76 5.83 5.87 -4.17
CA LEU A 76 4.73 4.96 -3.95
C LEU A 76 4.42 4.13 -5.19
N SER A 77 4.41 4.71 -6.39
CA SER A 77 4.19 3.92 -7.61
C SER A 77 5.30 2.91 -7.91
N MET A 78 6.55 3.22 -7.55
CA MET A 78 7.62 2.23 -7.69
C MET A 78 7.36 1.01 -6.81
N ILE A 79 6.91 1.19 -5.57
CA ILE A 79 6.50 0.05 -4.71
C ILE A 79 5.41 -0.78 -5.37
N LEU A 80 4.39 -0.13 -5.95
CA LEU A 80 3.28 -0.85 -6.60
C LEU A 80 3.77 -1.65 -7.82
N ASN A 81 4.69 -1.09 -8.61
CA ASN A 81 5.18 -1.70 -9.84
C ASN A 81 6.25 -2.77 -9.61
N THR A 82 6.98 -2.72 -8.49
CA THR A 82 8.00 -3.72 -8.13
C THR A 82 7.45 -4.88 -7.30
N SER A 83 6.20 -4.80 -6.83
CA SER A 83 5.62 -5.79 -5.90
C SER A 83 5.19 -7.10 -6.60
N GLU A 84 6.11 -7.80 -7.24
CA GLU A 84 5.97 -9.26 -7.37
C GLU A 84 6.11 -9.92 -5.99
N HIS A 85 6.94 -9.34 -5.12
CA HIS A 85 7.11 -9.76 -3.73
C HIS A 85 6.36 -8.82 -2.77
N PRO A 86 5.72 -9.38 -1.72
CA PRO A 86 5.02 -8.57 -0.73
C PRO A 86 6.00 -7.75 0.12
N LEU A 87 5.60 -6.53 0.48
CA LEU A 87 6.31 -5.77 1.50
C LEU A 87 6.18 -6.52 2.83
N SER A 88 7.32 -6.84 3.45
CA SER A 88 7.32 -7.54 4.73
C SER A 88 6.62 -6.71 5.82
N GLN A 89 6.04 -7.39 6.80
CA GLN A 89 5.39 -6.75 7.95
C GLN A 89 6.36 -5.79 8.68
N ASP A 90 7.64 -6.14 8.76
CA ASP A 90 8.66 -5.28 9.36
C ASP A 90 8.87 -3.99 8.56
N CYS A 91 8.92 -4.06 7.23
CA CYS A 91 9.01 -2.86 6.40
C CYS A 91 7.81 -1.94 6.63
N ILE A 92 6.60 -2.52 6.66
CA ILE A 92 5.37 -1.77 6.93
C ILE A 92 5.42 -1.16 8.33
N ASN A 93 5.83 -1.90 9.35
CA ASN A 93 5.92 -1.38 10.72
C ASN A 93 6.86 -0.18 10.83
N LEU A 94 7.95 -0.17 10.05
CA LEU A 94 8.95 0.90 9.99
C LEU A 94 8.51 2.13 9.18
N MET A 95 7.41 2.05 8.42
CA MET A 95 6.85 3.20 7.72
C MET A 95 6.13 4.15 8.67
N VAL A 96 6.29 5.46 8.45
CA VAL A 96 5.50 6.48 9.14
C VAL A 96 4.01 6.36 8.81
N LEU A 97 3.14 6.79 9.73
CA LEU A 97 1.68 6.64 9.60
C LEU A 97 1.12 7.23 8.29
N HIS A 98 1.59 8.42 7.91
CA HIS A 98 1.19 9.05 6.65
C HIS A 98 1.53 8.17 5.44
N ALA A 99 2.66 7.46 5.50
CA ALA A 99 3.08 6.61 4.41
C ALA A 99 2.28 5.31 4.30
N LYS A 100 1.94 4.70 5.43
CA LYS A 100 0.99 3.58 5.49
C LYS A 100 -0.35 3.98 4.87
N THR A 101 -0.86 5.15 5.26
CA THR A 101 -2.18 5.65 4.82
C THR A 101 -2.20 5.91 3.30
N ARG A 102 -1.19 6.60 2.77
CA ARG A 102 -1.11 6.90 1.32
C ARG A 102 -0.87 5.66 0.47
N LEU A 103 -0.05 4.72 0.94
CA LEU A 103 0.16 3.46 0.23
C LEU A 103 -1.13 2.65 0.20
N GLY A 104 -1.82 2.52 1.34
CA GLY A 104 -3.12 1.85 1.41
C GLY A 104 -4.17 2.49 0.50
N GLU A 105 -4.20 3.83 0.43
CA GLU A 105 -5.08 4.56 -0.49
C GLU A 105 -4.77 4.22 -1.96
N LYS A 106 -3.49 4.26 -2.35
CA LYS A 106 -3.10 3.95 -3.72
C LYS A 106 -3.43 2.52 -4.12
N ILE A 107 -3.16 1.55 -3.25
CA ILE A 107 -3.51 0.15 -3.50
C ILE A 107 -5.03 0.01 -3.63
N ARG A 108 -5.81 0.66 -2.75
CA ARG A 108 -7.27 0.67 -2.84
C ARG A 108 -7.77 1.22 -4.17
N VAL A 109 -7.24 2.34 -4.63
CA VAL A 109 -7.61 2.94 -5.93
C VAL A 109 -7.25 2.00 -7.08
N GLN A 110 -6.10 1.33 -7.02
CA GLN A 110 -5.69 0.35 -8.02
C GLN A 110 -6.62 -0.89 -8.01
N LEU A 111 -7.00 -1.38 -6.83
CA LEU A 111 -8.00 -2.44 -6.64
C LEU A 111 -9.34 -2.08 -7.29
N MET A 112 -9.86 -0.89 -7.02
CA MET A 112 -11.12 -0.43 -7.61
C MET A 112 -11.04 -0.30 -9.13
N ARG A 113 -9.96 0.28 -9.66
CA ARG A 113 -9.76 0.41 -11.12
C ARG A 113 -9.61 -0.95 -11.81
N ALA A 114 -8.88 -1.88 -11.21
CA ALA A 114 -8.74 -3.23 -11.77
C ALA A 114 -10.11 -3.91 -11.88
N ALA A 115 -10.92 -3.81 -10.82
CA ALA A 115 -12.27 -4.38 -10.78
C ALA A 115 -13.25 -3.72 -11.77
N GLU A 116 -13.08 -2.43 -12.07
CA GLU A 116 -13.87 -1.74 -13.11
C GLU A 116 -13.40 -2.10 -14.53
N SER A 117 -12.09 -2.30 -14.72
CA SER A 117 -11.50 -2.59 -16.02
C SER A 117 -11.80 -3.99 -16.52
N SER A 118 -11.92 -4.96 -15.62
CA SER A 118 -12.27 -6.36 -15.92
C SER A 118 -13.69 -6.49 -16.51
N LYS A 119 -14.63 -5.60 -16.14
CA LYS A 119 -15.94 -5.49 -16.83
C LYS A 119 -15.84 -5.06 -18.29
N HIS A 120 -14.89 -4.19 -18.62
CA HIS A 120 -14.72 -3.63 -19.96
C HIS A 120 -13.77 -4.49 -20.82
N GLN A 121 -12.97 -5.37 -20.21
CA GLN A 121 -11.98 -6.22 -20.89
C GLN A 121 -12.55 -7.49 -21.54
N GLN A 122 -13.86 -7.76 -21.47
CA GLN A 122 -14.45 -8.81 -22.30
C GLN A 122 -14.47 -8.48 -23.82
N GLN A 123 -14.02 -7.29 -24.25
CA GLN A 123 -13.99 -6.91 -25.66
C GLN A 123 -12.64 -6.47 -26.26
N VAL A 124 -11.58 -6.30 -25.48
CA VAL A 124 -10.27 -5.91 -26.05
C VAL A 124 -9.15 -6.71 -25.40
N GLN A 125 -8.73 -7.77 -26.08
CA GLN A 125 -7.44 -8.40 -25.86
C GLN A 125 -6.34 -7.40 -26.21
N GLN A 126 -5.32 -7.36 -25.35
CA GLN A 126 -4.07 -6.61 -25.50
C GLN A 126 -4.21 -5.09 -25.36
N GLU A 127 -3.83 -4.57 -24.19
CA GLU A 127 -2.71 -3.62 -24.06
C GLU A 127 -2.54 -3.16 -22.59
N ASN A 128 -1.31 -3.25 -22.10
CA ASN A 128 -0.77 -2.80 -20.82
C ASN A 128 -1.17 -3.57 -19.54
N ASN A 129 -0.25 -4.46 -19.11
CA ASN A 129 -0.10 -5.07 -17.77
C ASN A 129 -0.10 -4.10 -16.57
N LYS A 130 -0.36 -2.79 -16.76
CA LYS A 130 -0.27 -1.75 -15.72
C LYS A 130 -1.39 -1.82 -14.67
N ASN A 131 -2.44 -2.59 -14.92
CA ASN A 131 -3.59 -2.72 -14.00
C ASN A 131 -3.70 -4.11 -13.36
N MET A 132 -2.73 -5.02 -13.61
CA MET A 132 -2.78 -6.35 -13.01
C MET A 132 -2.41 -6.30 -11.54
N ILE A 133 -3.25 -6.90 -10.70
CA ILE A 133 -3.03 -6.96 -9.26
C ILE A 133 -2.26 -8.21 -8.93
N THR A 134 -1.05 -8.04 -8.42
CA THR A 134 -0.18 -9.15 -8.02
C THR A 134 -0.57 -9.67 -6.64
N ALA A 135 -0.25 -10.94 -6.37
CA ALA A 135 -0.42 -11.52 -5.04
C ALA A 135 0.39 -10.75 -3.97
N GLY A 136 1.60 -10.29 -4.32
CA GLY A 136 2.43 -9.46 -3.45
C GLY A 136 1.77 -8.14 -3.04
N LEU A 137 1.02 -7.51 -3.95
CA LEU A 137 0.30 -6.27 -3.67
C LEU A 137 -0.87 -6.50 -2.71
N LEU A 138 -1.63 -7.58 -2.94
CA LEU A 138 -2.78 -7.93 -2.12
C LEU A 138 -2.35 -8.28 -0.69
N GLU A 139 -1.23 -8.98 -0.55
CA GLU A 139 -0.61 -9.28 0.74
C GLU A 139 -0.04 -8.04 1.44
N THR A 140 0.58 -7.12 0.69
CA THR A 140 1.00 -5.81 1.24
C THR A 140 -0.20 -5.02 1.77
N TYR A 141 -1.32 -5.05 1.05
CA TYR A 141 -2.56 -4.40 1.47
C TYR A 141 -3.16 -5.07 2.73
N SER A 142 -3.09 -6.39 2.84
CA SER A 142 -3.57 -7.13 4.02
C SER A 142 -2.86 -6.67 5.30
N HIS A 143 -1.53 -6.53 5.25
CA HIS A 143 -0.73 -6.00 6.35
C HIS A 143 -1.04 -4.53 6.68
N LEU A 144 -1.37 -3.72 5.67
CA LEU A 144 -1.79 -2.33 5.88
C LEU A 144 -3.18 -2.21 6.50
N LEU A 145 -4.12 -3.06 6.11
CA LEU A 145 -5.48 -3.06 6.65
C LEU A 145 -5.52 -3.30 8.17
N LEU A 146 -4.55 -4.02 8.71
CA LEU A 146 -4.42 -4.19 10.15
C LEU A 146 -4.19 -2.85 10.86
N TRP A 147 -3.34 -2.00 10.29
CA TRP A 147 -2.99 -0.70 10.85
C TRP A 147 -4.01 0.38 10.53
N LEU A 148 -4.56 0.37 9.32
CA LEU A 148 -5.52 1.37 8.84
C LEU A 148 -6.96 1.07 9.31
N GLY A 149 -7.19 -0.15 9.80
CA GLY A 149 -8.50 -0.66 10.14
C GLY A 149 -9.26 -1.20 8.92
N THR A 150 -10.17 -2.14 9.18
CA THR A 150 -10.96 -2.81 8.14
C THR A 150 -12.21 -2.04 7.72
N LYS A 151 -12.53 -0.91 8.36
CA LYS A 151 -13.77 -0.18 8.10
C LYS A 151 -13.89 0.30 6.65
N LEU A 152 -12.83 0.88 6.09
CA LEU A 152 -12.82 1.35 4.69
C LEU A 152 -12.85 0.17 3.71
N PHE A 153 -12.20 -0.94 4.07
CA PHE A 153 -12.26 -2.16 3.29
C PHE A 153 -13.69 -2.73 3.22
N GLN A 154 -14.36 -2.85 4.37
CA GLN A 154 -15.72 -3.37 4.48
C GLN A 154 -16.76 -2.46 3.81
N SER A 155 -16.60 -1.14 3.95
CA SER A 155 -17.60 -0.17 3.46
C SER A 155 -17.41 0.27 2.02
N GLN A 156 -16.21 0.11 1.44
CA GLN A 156 -15.92 0.62 0.09
C GLN A 156 -15.44 -0.48 -0.85
N VAL A 157 -14.41 -1.25 -0.46
CA VAL A 157 -13.78 -2.22 -1.36
C VAL A 157 -14.69 -3.41 -1.64
N ILE A 158 -15.19 -4.10 -0.60
CA ILE A 158 -16.06 -5.27 -0.79
C ILE A 158 -17.33 -4.89 -1.57
N PRO A 159 -18.08 -3.82 -1.20
CA PRO A 159 -19.32 -3.48 -1.91
C PRO A 159 -19.07 -3.09 -3.36
N MET A 160 -17.93 -2.43 -3.65
CA MET A 160 -17.58 -2.07 -5.01
C MET A 160 -17.26 -3.30 -5.86
N VAL A 161 -16.36 -4.18 -5.40
CA VAL A 161 -15.98 -5.43 -6.10
C VAL A 161 -17.22 -6.31 -6.32
N PHE A 162 -18.10 -6.37 -5.33
CA PHE A 162 -19.39 -7.07 -5.43
C PHE A 162 -20.31 -6.44 -6.49
N LYS A 163 -20.48 -5.11 -6.50
CA LYS A 163 -21.25 -4.38 -7.51
C LYS A 163 -20.70 -4.60 -8.92
N VAL A 164 -19.39 -4.76 -9.05
CA VAL A 164 -18.76 -5.07 -10.32
C VAL A 164 -18.69 -6.58 -10.66
N GLN A 165 -19.24 -7.45 -9.81
CA GLN A 165 -19.32 -8.89 -10.04
C GLN A 165 -17.95 -9.55 -10.31
N GLU A 166 -16.88 -9.01 -9.73
CA GLU A 166 -15.54 -9.57 -9.82
C GLU A 166 -15.31 -10.63 -8.76
N TRP A 167 -15.91 -11.80 -9.00
CA TRP A 167 -15.97 -12.90 -8.03
C TRP A 167 -14.59 -13.43 -7.62
N SER A 168 -13.64 -13.53 -8.57
CA SER A 168 -12.28 -14.00 -8.29
C SER A 168 -11.52 -13.04 -7.37
N MET A 169 -11.64 -11.73 -7.63
CA MET A 169 -11.04 -10.72 -6.77
C MET A 169 -11.68 -10.69 -5.38
N LEU A 170 -13.01 -10.83 -5.31
CA LEU A 170 -13.73 -10.95 -4.05
C LEU A 170 -13.24 -12.17 -3.24
N GLN A 171 -13.08 -13.33 -3.88
CA GLN A 171 -12.58 -14.54 -3.24
C GLN A 171 -11.17 -14.34 -2.66
N ASN A 172 -10.23 -13.82 -3.45
CA ASN A 172 -8.87 -13.57 -3.00
C ASN A 172 -8.82 -12.59 -1.81
N LEU A 173 -9.66 -11.57 -1.83
CA LEU A 173 -9.77 -10.59 -0.74
C LEU A 173 -10.35 -11.21 0.54
N LEU A 174 -11.36 -12.07 0.41
CA LEU A 174 -11.97 -12.78 1.53
C LEU A 174 -11.03 -13.81 2.15
N GLU A 175 -10.30 -14.56 1.32
CA GLU A 175 -9.31 -15.54 1.75
C GLU A 175 -8.17 -14.86 2.53
N LEU A 176 -7.65 -13.74 2.01
CA LEU A 176 -6.63 -12.95 2.70
C LEU A 176 -7.06 -12.49 4.08
N ILE A 177 -8.31 -12.06 4.20
CA ILE A 177 -8.84 -11.59 5.47
C ILE A 177 -9.14 -12.77 6.39
N SER A 178 -9.64 -13.89 5.88
CA SER A 178 -9.82 -15.13 6.66
C SER A 178 -8.51 -15.56 7.33
N ASN A 179 -7.41 -15.55 6.56
CA ASN A 179 -6.07 -15.88 7.04
C ASN A 179 -5.52 -14.89 8.08
N ARG A 180 -6.10 -13.69 8.21
CA ARG A 180 -5.68 -12.64 9.17
C ARG A 180 -6.69 -12.40 10.29
N ILE A 181 -7.94 -12.85 10.13
CA ILE A 181 -9.04 -12.72 11.10
C ILE A 181 -8.70 -13.37 12.42
N HIS A 182 -8.01 -14.50 12.41
CA HIS A 182 -7.88 -15.31 13.61
C HIS A 182 -7.05 -14.62 14.71
N SER A 183 -5.97 -13.90 14.35
CA SER A 183 -5.00 -13.39 15.33
C SER A 183 -5.21 -11.93 15.75
N GLN A 184 -5.68 -11.04 14.86
CA GLN A 184 -5.48 -9.60 15.07
C GLN A 184 -6.71 -8.69 14.85
N LEU A 185 -7.86 -9.23 14.42
CA LEU A 185 -9.07 -8.44 14.18
C LEU A 185 -10.00 -8.38 15.41
N GLN A 186 -10.52 -7.19 15.72
CA GLN A 186 -11.54 -6.99 16.76
C GLN A 186 -12.84 -7.74 16.44
N ILE A 187 -13.50 -8.29 17.47
CA ILE A 187 -14.73 -9.10 17.35
C ILE A 187 -15.84 -8.35 16.58
N SER A 188 -16.01 -7.05 16.82
CA SER A 188 -16.97 -6.19 16.12
C SER A 188 -16.74 -6.16 14.61
N SER A 189 -15.48 -6.08 14.18
CA SER A 189 -15.11 -6.09 12.76
C SER A 189 -15.37 -7.44 12.11
N ARG A 190 -15.17 -8.54 12.85
CA ARG A 190 -15.49 -9.90 12.39
C ARG A 190 -17.00 -10.06 12.19
N PHE A 191 -17.80 -9.56 13.13
CA PHE A 191 -19.26 -9.59 13.04
C PHE A 191 -19.79 -8.80 11.84
N ASN A 192 -19.24 -7.61 11.57
CA ASN A 192 -19.63 -6.82 10.40
C ASN A 192 -19.31 -7.52 9.07
N ILE A 193 -18.16 -8.22 8.98
CA ILE A 193 -17.82 -9.03 7.80
C ILE A 193 -18.84 -10.15 7.64
N LEU A 194 -19.21 -10.82 8.73
CA LEU A 194 -20.19 -11.90 8.71
C LEU A 194 -21.56 -11.40 8.22
N ILE A 195 -22.04 -10.26 8.73
CA ILE A 195 -23.29 -9.64 8.26
C ILE A 195 -23.21 -9.32 6.76
N LEU A 196 -22.10 -8.73 6.32
CA LEU A 196 -21.91 -8.37 4.93
C LEU A 196 -21.90 -9.59 4.01
N LEU A 197 -21.20 -10.65 4.41
CA LEU A 197 -21.18 -11.93 3.69
C LEU A 197 -22.57 -12.57 3.63
N HIS A 198 -23.31 -12.55 4.73
CA HIS A 198 -24.67 -13.08 4.78
C HIS A 198 -25.61 -12.29 3.86
N SER A 199 -25.50 -10.96 3.85
CA SER A 199 -26.28 -10.12 2.95
C SER A 199 -25.92 -10.35 1.48
N ILE A 200 -24.64 -10.59 1.17
CA ILE A 200 -24.17 -10.90 -0.19
C ILE A 200 -24.70 -12.26 -0.64
N ALA A 201 -24.62 -13.28 0.22
CA ALA A 201 -25.07 -14.63 -0.05
C ALA A 201 -26.59 -14.73 -0.23
N GLY A 202 -27.37 -13.93 0.50
CA GLY A 202 -28.83 -13.91 0.38
C GLY A 202 -29.37 -13.27 -0.91
N VAL A 203 -28.55 -12.48 -1.62
CA VAL A 203 -29.00 -11.65 -2.75
C VAL A 203 -28.60 -12.22 -4.12
N CYS A 204 -27.57 -13.08 -4.19
CA CYS A 204 -26.97 -13.47 -5.46
C CYS A 204 -26.90 -14.99 -5.64
N ILE A 205 -27.09 -15.46 -6.88
CA ILE A 205 -26.65 -16.80 -7.32
C ILE A 205 -25.13 -16.71 -7.39
N ILE A 206 -24.48 -16.98 -6.27
CA ILE A 206 -23.02 -17.03 -6.19
C ILE A 206 -22.56 -18.23 -7.03
N PRO A 207 -21.63 -18.04 -7.99
CA PRO A 207 -21.09 -19.17 -8.75
C PRO A 207 -20.47 -20.18 -7.78
N THR A 208 -20.75 -21.47 -8.00
CA THR A 208 -20.33 -22.58 -7.11
C THR A 208 -18.83 -22.62 -6.81
N GLN A 209 -18.00 -21.97 -7.63
CA GLN A 209 -16.55 -21.81 -7.42
C GLN A 209 -16.19 -21.02 -6.14
N LEU A 210 -17.09 -20.20 -5.60
CA LEU A 210 -16.89 -19.49 -4.33
C LEU A 210 -17.17 -20.34 -3.08
N PHE A 211 -17.80 -21.50 -3.22
CA PHE A 211 -18.13 -22.42 -2.12
C PHE A 211 -17.18 -23.62 -1.99
N ILE A 212 -16.29 -23.82 -2.97
CA ILE A 212 -15.34 -24.93 -2.98
C ILE A 212 -13.98 -24.37 -2.58
N GLY A 213 -13.71 -24.40 -1.28
CA GLY A 213 -12.45 -24.07 -0.62
C GLY A 213 -12.43 -24.68 0.77
#